data_AF-A0A151F6M3-F1
#
_entry.id   AF-A0A151F6M3-F1
#
_cell.length_a   1.000
_cell.length_b   1.000
_cell.length_c   1.000
_cell.angle_alpha   90.00
_cell.angle_beta   90.00
_cell.angle_gamma   90.00
#
_symmetry.space_group_name_H-M   'P 1'
#
loop_
_entity.id
_entity.type
_entity.pdbx_description
1 polymer ?
#
loop_
_entity_poly.entity_id
_entity_poly.type
_entity_poly.pdbx_seq_one_letter_code
_entity_poly.pdbx_strand_id
1 'polypeptide(L)'
;MIALKALWIGTLLVLSLVPAGCEHPRILIDAGHGGYPLQEDRLSEFCRLASVKGFSVEIEDLETVNLQDYCLVLSANPDVQFSLQEAEHLTEYLVQGGTFFLTGAGDFENRDHSEVTNQLLEALGSHLRFNDDQLTDHINSGKSYIPLFDAWRPHPLTASLPPISLYSPESVVVNQGGYPLLCGNPTTKSEDTDGSVLTESRELIALLAVERIGKGDLLVGGSWGFVSGSTFTGHTEFAEQLLWYVQEKAPIPFYREIFHGASIVIGKAGRPEVDREGAEILAELLSGDVCLKSEKRITVIVGGPEVNPLCEEINAYLPIQMKKDETWYLLKDGQKIYGQEYGIIAVISVDNRRILVVAGLTGTGTMGAVKLLEQIDIHTLTMVYNTYGEAVLFKVSGDMNLNGIQEKSEHWEISLL
;
A
#
# COMPACT_ATOMS: atom_id res chain seq x y z
N MET A 1 39.70 -3.51 -40.69
CA MET A 1 39.57 -4.06 -39.32
C MET A 1 38.87 -3.10 -38.34
N ILE A 2 37.98 -2.21 -38.82
CA ILE A 2 37.19 -1.28 -37.99
C ILE A 2 35.69 -1.38 -38.35
N ALA A 3 35.36 -1.76 -39.59
CA ALA A 3 33.97 -1.93 -40.04
C ALA A 3 33.27 -3.22 -39.58
N LEU A 4 34.00 -4.19 -38.98
CA LEU A 4 33.42 -5.48 -38.54
C LEU A 4 33.08 -5.55 -37.05
N LYS A 5 33.46 -4.53 -36.26
CA LYS A 5 33.09 -4.41 -34.83
C LYS A 5 31.83 -3.57 -34.59
N ALA A 6 31.40 -2.79 -35.58
CA ALA A 6 30.18 -1.98 -35.50
C ALA A 6 28.89 -2.80 -35.73
N LEU A 7 29.00 -4.03 -36.25
CA LEU A 7 27.83 -4.87 -36.57
C LEU A 7 27.36 -5.74 -35.39
N TRP A 8 28.11 -5.81 -34.29
CA TRP A 8 27.75 -6.61 -33.10
C TRP A 8 27.10 -5.79 -31.98
N ILE A 9 27.29 -4.46 -31.95
CA ILE A 9 26.66 -3.58 -30.95
C ILE A 9 25.25 -3.16 -31.39
N GLY A 10 24.99 -3.08 -32.70
CA GLY A 10 23.65 -2.78 -33.23
C GLY A 10 22.63 -3.90 -33.02
N THR A 11 23.06 -5.16 -32.94
CA THR A 11 22.15 -6.30 -32.75
C THR A 11 21.86 -6.60 -31.27
N LEU A 12 22.75 -6.19 -30.36
CA LEU A 12 22.54 -6.31 -28.91
C LEU A 12 21.65 -5.20 -28.33
N LEU A 13 21.54 -4.05 -28.98
CA LEU A 13 20.67 -2.94 -28.57
C LEU A 13 19.25 -3.02 -29.15
N VAL A 14 19.01 -3.87 -30.15
CA VAL A 14 17.65 -4.10 -30.69
C VAL A 14 16.95 -5.27 -29.98
N LEU A 15 17.68 -6.11 -29.25
CA LEU A 15 17.13 -7.15 -28.38
C LEU A 15 16.77 -6.66 -26.96
N SER A 16 17.08 -5.40 -26.61
CA SER A 16 16.68 -4.78 -25.32
C SER A 16 15.56 -3.74 -25.47
N LEU A 17 14.97 -3.58 -26.66
CA LEU A 17 13.91 -2.60 -26.95
C LEU A 17 12.58 -3.25 -27.34
N VAL A 18 12.50 -4.59 -27.24
CA VAL A 18 11.23 -5.26 -27.00
C VAL A 18 11.16 -5.35 -25.48
N PRO A 19 10.20 -4.70 -24.78
CA PRO A 19 9.91 -5.14 -23.43
C PRO A 19 9.69 -6.65 -23.57
N ALA A 20 10.49 -7.48 -22.88
CA ALA A 20 10.20 -8.89 -22.78
C ALA A 20 8.69 -8.95 -22.54
N GLY A 21 7.96 -9.49 -23.51
CA GLY A 21 6.50 -9.39 -23.50
C GLY A 21 6.10 -9.83 -22.12
N CYS A 22 5.48 -8.93 -21.36
CA CYS A 22 4.95 -9.28 -20.06
C CYS A 22 4.07 -10.49 -20.35
N GLU A 23 4.49 -11.69 -19.92
CA GLU A 23 3.53 -12.74 -19.68
C GLU A 23 2.43 -12.06 -18.86
N HIS A 24 1.18 -12.20 -19.30
CA HIS A 24 0.03 -11.60 -18.67
C HIS A 24 0.20 -11.64 -17.14
N PRO A 25 0.11 -10.50 -16.41
CA PRO A 25 0.33 -10.51 -14.97
C PRO A 25 -0.51 -11.62 -14.33
N ARG A 26 0.16 -12.51 -13.58
CA ARG A 26 -0.45 -13.76 -13.11
C ARG A 26 -1.07 -13.56 -11.74
N ILE A 27 -2.23 -14.18 -11.53
CA ILE A 27 -2.93 -14.23 -10.25
C ILE A 27 -3.02 -15.69 -9.85
N LEU A 28 -2.66 -15.98 -8.61
CA LEU A 28 -2.86 -17.29 -8.00
C LEU A 28 -4.09 -17.23 -7.09
N ILE A 29 -4.99 -18.19 -7.26
CA ILE A 29 -6.04 -18.49 -6.29
C ILE A 29 -5.64 -19.79 -5.62
N ASP A 30 -5.43 -19.73 -4.31
CA ASP A 30 -5.06 -20.86 -3.48
C ASP A 30 -6.18 -21.91 -3.44
N ALA A 31 -5.86 -23.11 -3.93
CA ALA A 31 -6.76 -24.27 -3.93
C ALA A 31 -6.42 -25.30 -2.84
N GLY A 32 -5.26 -25.18 -2.19
CA GLY A 32 -4.79 -26.11 -1.17
C GLY A 32 -5.53 -25.96 0.16
N HIS A 33 -5.97 -24.74 0.46
CA HIS A 33 -6.48 -24.40 1.79
C HIS A 33 -7.97 -24.08 1.87
N GLY A 34 -8.72 -24.17 0.77
CA GLY A 34 -10.10 -23.68 0.73
C GLY A 34 -11.18 -24.67 0.31
N GLY A 35 -12.33 -24.55 0.98
CA GLY A 35 -13.63 -25.14 0.66
C GLY A 35 -14.57 -24.17 -0.07
N TYR A 36 -15.68 -23.80 0.57
CA TYR A 36 -16.55 -22.73 0.07
C TYR A 36 -15.87 -21.36 0.29
N PRO A 37 -15.70 -20.52 -0.74
CA PRO A 37 -16.54 -20.45 -1.94
C PRO A 37 -15.91 -21.07 -3.21
N LEU A 38 -14.67 -21.57 -3.14
CA LEU A 38 -13.90 -22.08 -4.28
C LEU A 38 -14.54 -23.30 -4.95
N GLN A 39 -14.95 -24.31 -4.16
CA GLN A 39 -15.53 -25.57 -4.67
C GLN A 39 -16.88 -25.39 -5.39
N GLU A 40 -17.54 -24.24 -5.22
CA GLU A 40 -18.82 -23.90 -5.85
C GLU A 40 -18.68 -22.93 -7.05
N ASP A 41 -17.46 -22.71 -7.55
CA ASP A 41 -17.19 -21.83 -8.70
C ASP A 41 -17.68 -20.37 -8.50
N ARG A 42 -17.74 -19.93 -7.24
CA ARG A 42 -18.23 -18.60 -6.86
C ARG A 42 -17.25 -17.47 -7.20
N LEU A 43 -16.00 -17.82 -7.54
CA LEU A 43 -14.96 -16.88 -7.97
C LEU A 43 -14.87 -16.73 -9.50
N SER A 44 -15.70 -17.46 -10.27
CA SER A 44 -15.71 -17.42 -11.74
C SER A 44 -15.84 -16.01 -12.33
N GLU A 45 -16.63 -15.15 -11.69
CA GLU A 45 -16.80 -13.76 -12.14
C GLU A 45 -15.49 -12.96 -12.00
N PHE A 46 -14.79 -13.11 -10.87
CA PHE A 46 -13.48 -12.50 -10.66
C PHE A 46 -12.47 -13.02 -11.68
N CYS A 47 -12.39 -14.34 -11.90
CA CYS A 47 -11.50 -14.95 -12.89
C CYS A 47 -11.76 -14.40 -14.31
N ARG A 48 -13.05 -14.27 -14.68
CA ARG A 48 -13.46 -13.71 -15.97
C ARG A 48 -13.08 -12.23 -16.07
N LEU A 49 -13.29 -11.45 -15.01
CA LEU A 49 -12.94 -10.03 -14.98
C LEU A 49 -11.43 -9.83 -15.11
N ALA A 50 -10.63 -10.56 -14.33
CA ALA A 50 -9.17 -10.56 -14.40
C ALA A 50 -8.68 -10.90 -15.82
N SER A 51 -9.24 -11.94 -16.42
CA SER A 51 -8.94 -12.34 -17.81
C SER A 51 -9.25 -11.22 -18.82
N VAL A 52 -10.39 -10.54 -18.67
CA VAL A 52 -10.77 -9.40 -19.53
C VAL A 52 -9.80 -8.22 -19.35
N LYS A 53 -9.24 -8.02 -18.15
CA LYS A 53 -8.23 -7.00 -17.85
C LYS A 53 -6.82 -7.42 -18.25
N GLY A 54 -6.63 -8.63 -18.78
CA GLY A 54 -5.36 -9.11 -19.32
C GLY A 54 -4.47 -9.83 -18.31
N PHE A 55 -5.04 -10.29 -17.19
CA PHE A 55 -4.36 -11.17 -16.23
C PHE A 55 -4.61 -12.64 -16.60
N SER A 56 -3.67 -13.52 -16.30
CA SER A 56 -3.93 -14.97 -16.28
C SER A 56 -4.17 -15.41 -14.84
N VAL A 57 -5.21 -16.21 -14.63
CA VAL A 57 -5.59 -16.72 -13.30
C VAL A 57 -5.33 -18.21 -13.25
N GLU A 58 -4.59 -18.63 -12.23
CA GLU A 58 -4.27 -20.03 -11.95
C GLU A 58 -4.88 -20.41 -10.60
N ILE A 59 -5.44 -21.61 -10.52
CA ILE A 59 -6.08 -22.16 -9.33
C ILE A 59 -5.29 -23.41 -8.96
N GLU A 60 -4.32 -23.25 -8.06
CA GLU A 60 -3.33 -24.26 -7.74
C GLU A 60 -2.99 -24.21 -6.23
N ASP A 61 -2.31 -25.23 -5.75
CA ASP A 61 -1.80 -25.27 -4.38
C ASP A 61 -0.55 -24.39 -4.24
N LEU A 62 -0.45 -23.64 -3.13
CA LEU A 62 0.66 -22.73 -2.83
C LEU A 62 2.01 -23.44 -2.87
N GLU A 63 2.10 -24.71 -2.47
CA GLU A 63 3.37 -25.48 -2.48
C GLU A 63 3.86 -25.83 -3.88
N THR A 64 2.96 -25.82 -4.88
CA THR A 64 3.27 -26.34 -6.22
C THR A 64 3.84 -25.28 -7.17
N VAL A 65 3.84 -24.02 -6.74
CA VAL A 65 4.15 -22.88 -7.60
C VAL A 65 5.19 -21.96 -6.95
N ASN A 66 5.86 -21.15 -7.79
CA ASN A 66 6.69 -20.05 -7.30
C ASN A 66 5.83 -18.80 -7.12
N LEU A 67 5.56 -18.40 -5.88
CA LEU A 67 4.71 -17.24 -5.58
C LEU A 67 5.22 -15.94 -6.20
N GLN A 68 6.53 -15.81 -6.45
CA GLN A 68 7.13 -14.61 -7.06
C GLN A 68 6.71 -14.38 -8.51
N ASP A 69 6.13 -15.39 -9.16
CA ASP A 69 5.62 -15.26 -10.53
C ASP A 69 4.25 -14.54 -10.57
N TYR A 70 3.62 -14.31 -9.40
CA TYR A 70 2.26 -13.80 -9.29
C TYR A 70 2.21 -12.40 -8.67
N CYS A 71 1.44 -11.51 -9.29
CA CYS A 71 1.22 -10.16 -8.76
C CYS A 71 0.19 -10.11 -7.63
N LEU A 72 -0.66 -11.14 -7.54
CA LEU A 72 -1.65 -11.32 -6.49
C LEU A 72 -1.77 -12.81 -6.15
N VAL A 73 -1.70 -13.13 -4.87
CA VAL A 73 -2.13 -14.41 -4.30
C VAL A 73 -3.42 -14.18 -3.54
N LEU A 74 -4.45 -14.98 -3.81
CA LEU A 74 -5.77 -14.89 -3.17
C LEU A 74 -6.06 -16.21 -2.46
N SER A 75 -6.30 -16.17 -1.15
CA SER A 75 -6.88 -17.29 -0.40
C SER A 75 -8.25 -16.89 0.12
N ALA A 76 -9.27 -17.60 -0.33
CA ALA A 76 -10.66 -17.25 -0.11
C ALA A 76 -11.33 -18.19 0.89
N ASN A 77 -11.54 -17.69 2.11
CA ASN A 77 -12.15 -18.41 3.23
C ASN A 77 -11.52 -19.80 3.47
N PRO A 78 -10.21 -19.87 3.75
CA PRO A 78 -9.56 -21.16 3.93
C PRO A 78 -10.14 -21.91 5.14
N ASP A 79 -10.32 -23.23 5.01
CA ASP A 79 -10.84 -24.14 6.02
C ASP A 79 -9.84 -25.25 6.40
N VAL A 80 -8.63 -25.21 5.82
CA VAL A 80 -7.51 -26.10 6.12
C VAL A 80 -6.32 -25.29 6.62
N GLN A 81 -5.63 -25.81 7.62
CA GLN A 81 -4.43 -25.17 8.19
C GLN A 81 -3.29 -25.09 7.19
N PHE A 82 -2.67 -23.92 7.12
CA PHE A 82 -1.41 -23.71 6.41
C PHE A 82 -0.27 -24.32 7.20
N SER A 83 0.62 -25.02 6.51
CA SER A 83 1.89 -25.48 7.05
C SER A 83 2.82 -24.30 7.34
N LEU A 84 3.84 -24.57 8.17
CA LEU A 84 4.90 -23.59 8.43
C LEU A 84 5.66 -23.22 7.14
N GLN A 85 5.82 -24.17 6.21
CA GLN A 85 6.53 -23.94 4.96
C GLN A 85 5.75 -22.99 4.04
N GLU A 86 4.42 -23.15 3.96
CA GLU A 86 3.56 -22.24 3.19
C GLU A 86 3.55 -20.84 3.80
N ALA A 87 3.49 -20.73 5.12
CA ALA A 87 3.59 -19.45 5.81
C ALA A 87 4.95 -18.77 5.57
N GLU A 88 6.05 -19.53 5.56
CA GLU A 88 7.39 -19.02 5.21
C GLU A 88 7.44 -18.54 3.75
N HIS A 89 6.90 -19.31 2.80
CA HIS A 89 6.83 -18.91 1.39
C HIS A 89 5.99 -17.65 1.18
N LEU A 90 4.84 -17.53 1.85
CA LEU A 90 3.99 -16.34 1.81
C LEU A 90 4.68 -15.13 2.46
N THR A 91 5.44 -15.34 3.53
CA THR A 91 6.24 -14.28 4.15
C THR A 91 7.32 -13.79 3.19
N GLU A 92 8.04 -14.69 2.53
CA GLU A 92 9.02 -14.32 1.50
C GLU A 92 8.37 -13.61 0.30
N TYR A 93 7.19 -14.06 -0.12
CA TYR A 93 6.37 -13.40 -1.13
C TYR A 93 6.06 -11.95 -0.78
N LEU A 94 5.54 -11.71 0.43
CA LEU A 94 5.27 -10.37 0.93
C LEU A 94 6.56 -9.55 1.07
N VAL A 95 7.62 -10.10 1.67
CA VAL A 95 8.90 -9.40 1.84
C VAL A 95 9.50 -8.95 0.49
N GLN A 96 9.24 -9.67 -0.59
CA GLN A 96 9.71 -9.33 -1.94
C GLN A 96 8.80 -8.37 -2.72
N GLY A 97 7.58 -8.10 -2.24
CA GLY A 97 6.67 -7.12 -2.85
C GLY A 97 5.32 -7.66 -3.29
N GLY A 98 5.06 -8.94 -3.04
CA GLY A 98 3.80 -9.59 -3.37
C GLY A 98 2.58 -8.92 -2.73
N THR A 99 1.41 -9.14 -3.33
CA THR A 99 0.14 -8.79 -2.69
C THR A 99 -0.57 -10.08 -2.33
N PHE A 100 -0.80 -10.31 -1.04
CA PHE A 100 -1.59 -11.44 -0.57
C PHE A 100 -2.94 -10.93 -0.07
N PHE A 101 -4.03 -11.42 -0.64
CA PHE A 101 -5.38 -11.14 -0.17
C PHE A 101 -5.96 -12.38 0.50
N LEU A 102 -6.09 -12.31 1.81
CA LEU A 102 -6.77 -13.30 2.62
C LEU A 102 -8.18 -12.81 2.91
N THR A 103 -9.19 -13.63 2.58
CA THR A 103 -10.57 -13.35 2.95
C THR A 103 -11.13 -14.43 3.85
N GLY A 104 -12.07 -14.07 4.72
CA GLY A 104 -12.82 -14.99 5.56
C GLY A 104 -14.32 -14.93 5.31
N ALA A 105 -15.10 -15.30 6.31
CA ALA A 105 -16.55 -15.30 6.30
C ALA A 105 -17.08 -15.07 7.72
N GLY A 106 -18.29 -14.55 7.84
CA GLY A 106 -18.98 -14.45 9.13
C GLY A 106 -19.34 -15.81 9.70
N ASP A 107 -19.45 -15.87 11.02
CA ASP A 107 -19.87 -17.04 11.80
C ASP A 107 -21.38 -17.36 11.60
N PHE A 108 -21.74 -17.72 10.36
CA PHE A 108 -22.99 -18.40 10.07
C PHE A 108 -22.72 -19.89 9.91
N GLU A 109 -23.14 -20.68 10.90
CA GLU A 109 -22.87 -22.12 11.02
C GLU A 109 -21.39 -22.48 11.29
N ASN A 110 -20.63 -21.65 12.03
CA ASN A 110 -19.22 -21.90 12.40
C ASN A 110 -18.29 -22.01 11.18
N ARG A 111 -18.49 -21.10 10.22
CA ARG A 111 -17.79 -21.07 8.92
C ARG A 111 -16.77 -19.94 8.78
N ASP A 112 -16.56 -19.17 9.84
CA ASP A 112 -15.56 -18.10 9.91
C ASP A 112 -14.13 -18.66 9.82
N HIS A 113 -13.91 -19.83 10.43
CA HIS A 113 -12.60 -20.48 10.49
C HIS A 113 -11.50 -19.52 10.95
N SER A 114 -11.84 -18.57 11.83
CA SER A 114 -10.92 -17.55 12.31
C SER A 114 -9.73 -18.17 13.04
N GLU A 115 -9.87 -19.39 13.59
CA GLU A 115 -8.76 -20.18 14.15
C GLU A 115 -7.74 -20.62 13.10
N VAL A 116 -8.15 -20.85 11.85
CA VAL A 116 -7.29 -21.21 10.73
C VAL A 116 -6.62 -19.95 10.17
N THR A 117 -7.40 -18.92 9.85
CA THR A 117 -6.88 -17.69 9.25
C THR A 117 -5.97 -16.93 10.22
N ASN A 118 -6.30 -16.86 11.51
CA ASN A 118 -5.48 -16.17 12.51
C ASN A 118 -4.16 -16.91 12.82
N GLN A 119 -4.09 -18.23 12.69
CA GLN A 119 -2.82 -18.98 12.78
C GLN A 119 -1.87 -18.60 11.64
N LEU A 120 -2.38 -18.49 10.41
CA LEU A 120 -1.57 -18.00 9.29
C LEU A 120 -1.13 -16.55 9.52
N LEU A 121 -2.04 -15.65 9.91
CA LEU A 121 -1.71 -14.25 10.18
C LEU A 121 -0.64 -14.10 11.26
N GLU A 122 -0.67 -14.93 12.30
CA GLU A 122 0.38 -14.99 13.32
C GLU A 122 1.72 -15.47 12.74
N ALA A 123 1.71 -16.53 11.92
CA ALA A 123 2.91 -17.04 11.28
C ALA A 123 3.55 -16.04 10.30
N LEU A 124 2.75 -15.20 9.64
CA LEU A 124 3.22 -14.10 8.79
C LEU A 124 3.77 -12.90 9.60
N GLY A 125 3.59 -12.88 10.92
CA GLY A 125 3.92 -11.75 11.79
C GLY A 125 2.99 -10.55 11.63
N SER A 126 1.79 -10.75 11.09
CA SER A 126 0.77 -9.71 10.92
C SER A 126 0.18 -9.29 12.27
N HIS A 127 -0.28 -8.05 12.33
CA HIS A 127 -1.02 -7.47 13.45
C HIS A 127 -2.54 -7.44 13.21
N LEU A 128 -3.00 -7.84 12.02
CA LEU A 128 -4.41 -7.98 11.67
C LEU A 128 -4.94 -9.32 12.14
N ARG A 129 -6.18 -9.38 12.63
CA ARG A 129 -6.85 -10.63 13.00
C ARG A 129 -8.31 -10.62 12.56
N PHE A 130 -8.84 -11.77 12.19
CA PHE A 130 -10.29 -11.96 12.07
C PHE A 130 -10.88 -12.10 13.48
N ASN A 131 -12.08 -11.57 13.67
CA ASN A 131 -12.86 -11.79 14.87
C ASN A 131 -13.87 -12.90 14.60
N ASP A 132 -14.10 -13.77 15.59
CA ASP A 132 -15.15 -14.78 15.54
C ASP A 132 -16.51 -14.08 15.73
N ASP A 133 -17.04 -13.50 14.65
CA ASP A 133 -18.30 -12.79 14.66
C ASP A 133 -19.03 -12.84 13.31
N GLN A 134 -20.27 -12.35 13.33
CA GLN A 134 -21.01 -12.01 12.13
C GLN A 134 -21.48 -10.56 12.19
N LEU A 135 -21.14 -9.82 11.15
CA LEU A 135 -21.59 -8.46 10.95
C LEU A 135 -22.99 -8.42 10.34
N THR A 136 -23.90 -7.75 11.04
CA THR A 136 -25.28 -7.53 10.61
C THR A 136 -25.63 -6.05 10.54
N ASP A 137 -26.49 -5.68 9.60
CA ASP A 137 -27.08 -4.34 9.55
C ASP A 137 -28.52 -4.44 9.04
N HIS A 138 -29.49 -3.98 9.83
CA HIS A 138 -30.90 -4.00 9.45
C HIS A 138 -31.37 -2.72 8.77
N ILE A 139 -30.53 -1.68 8.73
CA ILE A 139 -30.84 -0.36 8.19
C ILE A 139 -30.21 -0.19 6.81
N ASN A 140 -28.92 -0.52 6.68
CA ASN A 140 -28.18 -0.41 5.44
C ASN A 140 -28.04 -1.78 4.78
N SER A 141 -29.15 -2.44 4.43
CA SER A 141 -29.07 -3.76 3.79
C SER A 141 -30.32 -4.13 2.97
N GLY A 142 -30.14 -5.04 2.01
CA GLY A 142 -31.25 -5.78 1.41
C GLY A 142 -31.69 -6.98 2.26
N LYS A 143 -30.76 -7.52 3.06
CA LYS A 143 -30.95 -8.55 4.09
C LYS A 143 -29.92 -8.31 5.19
N SER A 144 -30.26 -8.60 6.45
CA SER A 144 -29.39 -8.28 7.60
C SER A 144 -27.98 -8.86 7.52
N TYR A 145 -27.84 -10.05 6.93
CA TYR A 145 -26.58 -10.76 6.71
C TYR A 145 -25.92 -10.43 5.36
N ILE A 146 -26.44 -9.44 4.63
CA ILE A 146 -25.81 -8.87 3.43
C ILE A 146 -25.82 -7.35 3.55
N PRO A 147 -25.08 -6.78 4.52
CA PRO A 147 -25.05 -5.34 4.72
C PRO A 147 -24.39 -4.62 3.55
N LEU A 148 -24.81 -3.38 3.32
CA LEU A 148 -24.23 -2.42 2.41
C LEU A 148 -23.32 -1.47 3.19
N PHE A 149 -22.05 -1.42 2.85
CA PHE A 149 -21.04 -0.60 3.50
C PHE A 149 -20.56 0.51 2.57
N ASP A 150 -20.42 1.72 3.08
CA ASP A 150 -19.90 2.87 2.31
C ASP A 150 -18.81 3.66 3.03
N ALA A 151 -18.44 3.26 4.25
CA ALA A 151 -17.40 3.90 5.06
C ALA A 151 -15.98 3.50 4.62
N TRP A 152 -15.67 3.71 3.34
CA TRP A 152 -14.33 3.57 2.79
C TRP A 152 -13.36 4.56 3.42
N ARG A 153 -12.17 4.08 3.77
CA ARG A 153 -11.07 4.90 4.28
C ARG A 153 -10.17 5.32 3.12
N PRO A 154 -9.60 6.55 3.11
CA PRO A 154 -8.74 7.01 2.02
C PRO A 154 -7.52 6.11 1.80
N HIS A 155 -7.42 5.49 0.64
CA HIS A 155 -6.30 4.67 0.21
C HIS A 155 -6.34 4.51 -1.33
N PRO A 156 -5.23 4.23 -2.03
CA PRO A 156 -5.28 4.04 -3.50
C PRO A 156 -6.23 2.92 -3.93
N LEU A 157 -6.27 1.80 -3.20
CA LEU A 157 -7.22 0.69 -3.45
C LEU A 157 -8.69 1.08 -3.26
N THR A 158 -9.00 2.09 -2.44
CA THR A 158 -10.39 2.46 -2.12
C THR A 158 -10.84 3.73 -2.83
N ALA A 159 -9.96 4.30 -3.67
CA ALA A 159 -10.22 5.55 -4.37
C ALA A 159 -11.46 5.40 -5.27
N SER A 160 -12.50 6.18 -4.96
CA SER A 160 -13.74 6.25 -5.74
C SER A 160 -14.56 4.96 -5.77
N LEU A 161 -14.36 4.04 -4.83
CA LEU A 161 -15.21 2.86 -4.73
C LEU A 161 -16.66 3.24 -4.38
N PRO A 162 -17.67 2.63 -5.04
CA PRO A 162 -19.05 2.77 -4.62
C PRO A 162 -19.29 2.01 -3.31
N PRO A 163 -20.46 2.19 -2.67
CA PRO A 163 -20.89 1.30 -1.61
C PRO A 163 -20.83 -0.17 -2.05
N ILE A 164 -20.43 -1.06 -1.16
CA ILE A 164 -20.30 -2.51 -1.43
C ILE A 164 -21.20 -3.30 -0.49
N SER A 165 -21.92 -4.28 -1.05
CA SER A 165 -22.66 -5.25 -0.25
C SER A 165 -21.80 -6.48 -0.02
N LEU A 166 -21.70 -6.99 1.22
CA LEU A 166 -20.89 -8.17 1.52
C LEU A 166 -21.75 -9.27 2.13
N TYR A 167 -21.62 -10.48 1.63
CA TYR A 167 -22.37 -11.64 2.13
C TYR A 167 -21.70 -12.18 3.39
N SER A 168 -22.46 -12.29 4.47
CA SER A 168 -22.04 -12.75 5.80
C SER A 168 -20.63 -12.30 6.13
N PRO A 169 -20.38 -11.00 6.35
CA PRO A 169 -19.06 -10.54 6.72
C PRO A 169 -18.77 -10.80 8.20
N GLU A 170 -17.50 -10.98 8.56
CA GLU A 170 -16.95 -10.83 9.92
C GLU A 170 -16.15 -9.53 10.04
N SER A 171 -15.80 -9.14 11.26
CA SER A 171 -14.91 -8.01 11.52
C SER A 171 -13.43 -8.39 11.49
N VAL A 172 -12.61 -7.38 11.18
CA VAL A 172 -11.15 -7.45 11.21
C VAL A 172 -10.65 -6.55 12.33
N VAL A 173 -9.92 -7.13 13.27
CA VAL A 173 -9.20 -6.40 14.33
C VAL A 173 -7.95 -5.78 13.72
N VAL A 174 -7.82 -4.45 13.84
CA VAL A 174 -6.69 -3.69 13.29
C VAL A 174 -5.84 -3.15 14.44
N ASN A 175 -4.69 -3.77 14.69
CA ASN A 175 -3.71 -3.33 15.69
C ASN A 175 -2.61 -2.46 15.04
N GLN A 176 -1.59 -2.10 15.83
CA GLN A 176 -0.44 -1.31 15.36
C GLN A 176 0.19 -1.93 14.10
N GLY A 177 0.31 -1.15 13.01
CA GLY A 177 0.88 -1.61 11.73
C GLY A 177 -0.16 -1.82 10.62
N GLY A 178 -1.42 -2.08 10.98
CA GLY A 178 -2.52 -2.18 10.03
C GLY A 178 -3.23 -0.85 9.77
N TYR A 179 -3.88 -0.74 8.61
CA TYR A 179 -4.74 0.39 8.24
C TYR A 179 -6.12 -0.12 7.78
N PRO A 180 -7.22 0.31 8.42
CA PRO A 180 -8.55 -0.08 7.98
C PRO A 180 -8.87 0.57 6.63
N LEU A 181 -9.40 -0.20 5.69
CA LEU A 181 -9.81 0.23 4.35
C LEU A 181 -11.33 0.38 4.22
N LEU A 182 -12.10 -0.49 4.87
CA LEU A 182 -13.55 -0.44 4.94
C LEU A 182 -13.99 -0.63 6.38
N CYS A 183 -14.92 0.21 6.84
CA CYS A 183 -15.49 0.13 8.18
C CYS A 183 -17.00 -0.12 8.14
N GLY A 184 -17.52 -0.61 9.25
CA GLY A 184 -18.95 -0.74 9.50
C GLY A 184 -19.61 0.65 9.53
N ASN A 185 -20.86 0.70 9.11
CA ASN A 185 -21.68 1.89 9.28
C ASN A 185 -21.98 2.08 10.78
N PRO A 186 -22.45 3.27 11.22
CA PRO A 186 -22.86 3.48 12.61
C PRO A 186 -23.95 2.52 13.12
N THR A 187 -24.66 1.85 12.21
CA THR A 187 -25.75 0.89 12.47
C THR A 187 -25.30 -0.56 12.37
N THR A 188 -24.07 -0.82 11.92
CA THR A 188 -23.49 -2.16 11.85
C THR A 188 -23.32 -2.71 13.26
N LYS A 189 -23.73 -3.95 13.45
CA LYS A 189 -23.52 -4.72 14.67
C LYS A 189 -22.57 -5.86 14.36
N SER A 190 -21.69 -6.15 15.31
CA SER A 190 -20.95 -7.40 15.38
C SER A 190 -21.67 -8.28 16.40
N GLU A 191 -22.19 -9.41 15.92
CA GLU A 191 -22.90 -10.38 16.74
C GLU A 191 -22.09 -11.68 16.69
N ASP A 192 -21.61 -12.11 17.85
CA ASP A 192 -21.13 -13.47 18.01
C ASP A 192 -22.38 -14.37 18.06
N THR A 193 -22.51 -15.27 17.07
CA THR A 193 -23.69 -16.15 16.97
C THR A 193 -23.68 -17.21 18.09
N ASP A 194 -22.56 -17.38 18.80
CA ASP A 194 -22.38 -18.32 19.91
C ASP A 194 -22.94 -17.83 21.27
N GLY A 195 -23.22 -16.52 21.39
CA GLY A 195 -23.82 -15.90 22.57
C GLY A 195 -22.88 -15.13 23.51
N SER A 196 -21.63 -14.87 23.11
CA SER A 196 -20.72 -13.98 23.86
C SER A 196 -20.95 -12.49 23.53
N VAL A 197 -20.66 -11.61 24.50
CA VAL A 197 -21.20 -10.23 24.58
C VAL A 197 -20.75 -9.29 23.46
N LEU A 198 -21.74 -8.58 22.87
CA LEU A 198 -21.64 -7.35 22.07
C LEU A 198 -20.62 -6.34 22.62
N THR A 199 -19.59 -6.03 21.82
CA THR A 199 -18.87 -4.77 22.01
C THR A 199 -19.84 -3.62 21.73
N GLU A 200 -20.18 -2.83 22.75
CA GLU A 200 -20.94 -1.59 22.56
C GLU A 200 -20.17 -0.70 21.56
N SER A 201 -20.85 -0.42 20.44
CA SER A 201 -20.48 0.50 19.36
C SER A 201 -19.85 1.81 19.86
N ARG A 202 -18.53 1.78 20.05
CA ARG A 202 -17.66 2.96 20.18
C ARG A 202 -16.35 2.82 19.41
N GLU A 203 -15.96 1.61 19.05
CA GLU A 203 -14.77 1.35 18.23
C GLU A 203 -15.16 1.15 16.76
N LEU A 204 -14.24 1.55 15.89
CA LEU A 204 -14.36 1.47 14.44
C LEU A 204 -14.31 -0.01 14.04
N ILE A 205 -15.45 -0.63 13.71
CA ILE A 205 -15.50 -2.02 13.21
C ILE A 205 -14.89 -2.03 11.81
N ALA A 206 -13.71 -2.62 11.61
CA ALA A 206 -13.13 -2.77 10.28
C ALA A 206 -13.61 -4.07 9.62
N LEU A 207 -13.70 -4.08 8.29
CA LEU A 207 -14.09 -5.23 7.47
C LEU A 207 -13.03 -5.59 6.43
N LEU A 208 -12.26 -4.59 6.01
CA LEU A 208 -11.12 -4.75 5.13
C LEU A 208 -10.00 -3.93 5.73
N ALA A 209 -8.81 -4.50 5.81
CA ALA A 209 -7.62 -3.80 6.25
C ALA A 209 -6.42 -4.18 5.36
N VAL A 210 -5.41 -3.32 5.40
CA VAL A 210 -4.11 -3.56 4.77
C VAL A 210 -3.01 -3.44 5.80
N GLU A 211 -2.01 -4.31 5.71
CA GLU A 211 -0.76 -4.24 6.45
C GLU A 211 0.42 -4.40 5.49
N ARG A 212 1.47 -3.62 5.70
CA ARG A 212 2.72 -3.70 4.93
C ARG A 212 3.66 -4.69 5.62
N ILE A 213 3.93 -5.83 4.98
CA ILE A 213 4.91 -6.81 5.44
C ILE A 213 6.10 -6.78 4.47
N GLY A 214 7.23 -6.27 4.96
CA GLY A 214 8.38 -5.95 4.12
C GLY A 214 7.98 -5.01 2.98
N LYS A 215 8.04 -5.49 1.74
CA LYS A 215 7.74 -4.73 0.53
C LYS A 215 6.29 -4.91 0.04
N GLY A 216 5.59 -5.93 0.50
CA GLY A 216 4.31 -6.40 -0.01
C GLY A 216 3.13 -5.97 0.84
N ASP A 217 1.92 -6.08 0.30
CA ASP A 217 0.71 -5.83 1.09
C ASP A 217 0.00 -7.13 1.42
N LEU A 218 -0.33 -7.25 2.69
CA LEU A 218 -1.31 -8.18 3.19
C LEU A 218 -2.66 -7.47 3.28
N LEU A 219 -3.61 -7.88 2.45
CA LEU A 219 -5.00 -7.48 2.53
C LEU A 219 -5.76 -8.55 3.32
N VAL A 220 -6.55 -8.12 4.31
CA VAL A 220 -7.39 -8.99 5.14
C VAL A 220 -8.82 -8.50 5.07
N GLY A 221 -9.71 -9.29 4.50
CA GLY A 221 -11.12 -8.93 4.29
C GLY A 221 -12.07 -9.94 4.90
N GLY A 222 -12.93 -9.53 5.83
CA GLY A 222 -13.90 -10.39 6.53
C GLY A 222 -15.01 -11.01 5.66
N SER A 223 -14.88 -10.96 4.34
CA SER A 223 -15.83 -11.63 3.43
C SER A 223 -15.17 -11.94 2.11
N TRP A 224 -15.21 -13.21 1.70
CA TRP A 224 -14.95 -13.61 0.31
C TRP A 224 -15.92 -12.94 -0.70
N GLY A 225 -16.98 -12.26 -0.23
CA GLY A 225 -17.85 -11.37 -0.99
C GLY A 225 -17.14 -10.25 -1.75
N PHE A 226 -15.92 -9.87 -1.35
CA PHE A 226 -15.09 -8.90 -2.10
C PHE A 226 -14.72 -9.40 -3.51
N VAL A 227 -14.52 -10.70 -3.67
CA VAL A 227 -13.98 -11.33 -4.89
C VAL A 227 -14.95 -12.32 -5.51
N SER A 228 -16.21 -12.33 -5.06
CA SER A 228 -17.25 -13.20 -5.61
C SER A 228 -18.43 -12.40 -6.14
N GLY A 229 -19.00 -12.90 -7.23
CA GLY A 229 -20.23 -12.35 -7.83
C GLY A 229 -21.50 -12.61 -7.03
N SER A 230 -21.39 -13.14 -5.81
CA SER A 230 -22.54 -13.54 -5.00
C SER A 230 -23.12 -12.38 -4.17
N THR A 231 -22.53 -11.19 -4.31
CA THR A 231 -22.98 -9.94 -3.71
C THR A 231 -23.76 -9.09 -4.72
N PHE A 232 -24.58 -8.17 -4.23
CA PHE A 232 -25.54 -7.42 -5.07
C PHE A 232 -24.97 -6.13 -5.64
N THR A 233 -23.98 -5.51 -5.00
CA THR A 233 -23.52 -4.16 -5.32
C THR A 233 -22.04 -3.99 -4.98
N GLY A 234 -21.27 -3.35 -5.87
CA GLY A 234 -19.93 -2.83 -5.62
C GLY A 234 -18.77 -3.82 -5.75
N HIS A 235 -19.02 -5.13 -5.89
CA HIS A 235 -17.95 -6.15 -5.97
C HIS A 235 -17.18 -6.09 -7.28
N THR A 236 -17.85 -5.83 -8.41
CA THR A 236 -17.17 -5.69 -9.70
C THR A 236 -16.23 -4.48 -9.66
N GLU A 237 -16.68 -3.34 -9.16
CA GLU A 237 -15.87 -2.13 -9.02
C GLU A 237 -14.71 -2.33 -8.06
N PHE A 238 -14.94 -3.01 -6.93
CA PHE A 238 -13.86 -3.40 -6.02
C PHE A 238 -12.83 -4.29 -6.71
N ALA A 239 -13.25 -5.33 -7.41
CA ALA A 239 -12.36 -6.25 -8.11
C ALA A 239 -11.59 -5.53 -9.23
N GLU A 240 -12.22 -4.64 -9.99
CA GLU A 240 -11.54 -3.80 -10.98
C GLU A 240 -10.46 -2.91 -10.34
N GLN A 241 -10.79 -2.29 -9.21
CA GLN A 241 -9.87 -1.43 -8.48
C GLN A 241 -8.73 -2.22 -7.82
N LEU A 242 -8.99 -3.45 -7.36
CA LEU A 242 -7.97 -4.38 -6.86
C LEU A 242 -6.99 -4.76 -7.98
N LEU A 243 -7.49 -5.13 -9.15
CA LEU A 243 -6.65 -5.46 -10.32
C LEU A 243 -5.82 -4.26 -10.77
N TRP A 244 -6.42 -3.06 -10.80
CA TRP A 244 -5.67 -1.83 -11.05
C TRP A 244 -4.60 -1.60 -9.97
N TYR A 245 -4.95 -1.77 -8.70
CA TYR A 245 -4.05 -1.53 -7.57
C TYR A 245 -2.81 -2.42 -7.63
N VAL A 246 -2.98 -3.73 -7.83
CA VAL A 246 -1.85 -4.67 -7.90
C VAL A 246 -0.97 -4.44 -9.12
N GLN A 247 -1.51 -3.87 -10.20
CA GLN A 247 -0.75 -3.52 -11.40
C GLN A 247 0.00 -2.18 -11.26
N GLU A 248 -0.62 -1.20 -10.61
CA GLU A 248 -0.14 0.19 -10.58
C GLU A 248 0.58 0.56 -9.28
N LYS A 249 0.70 -0.36 -8.32
CA LYS A 249 1.34 -0.08 -7.03
C LYS A 249 2.77 0.43 -7.20
N ALA A 250 3.09 1.45 -6.40
CA ALA A 250 4.39 2.10 -6.35
C ALA A 250 4.81 2.30 -4.89
N PRO A 251 5.32 1.27 -4.21
CA PRO A 251 5.53 1.38 -2.78
C PRO A 251 6.77 2.26 -2.50
N ILE A 252 6.73 3.04 -1.42
CA ILE A 252 7.88 3.80 -0.91
C ILE A 252 9.15 2.92 -0.81
N PRO A 253 9.08 1.66 -0.33
CA PRO A 253 10.22 0.73 -0.37
C PRO A 253 10.84 0.43 -1.75
N PHE A 254 10.20 0.78 -2.87
CA PHE A 254 10.71 0.57 -4.24
C PHE A 254 11.08 1.87 -4.94
N TYR A 255 11.24 2.96 -4.19
CA TYR A 255 11.46 4.26 -4.81
C TYR A 255 12.75 4.27 -5.67
N ARG A 256 13.76 3.46 -5.37
CA ARG A 256 14.99 3.38 -6.18
C ARG A 256 14.76 2.79 -7.54
N GLU A 257 14.02 1.69 -7.61
CA GLU A 257 13.68 0.98 -8.83
C GLU A 257 12.71 1.81 -9.68
N ILE A 258 11.70 2.42 -9.05
CA ILE A 258 10.65 3.19 -9.74
C ILE A 258 11.19 4.51 -10.27
N PHE A 259 11.98 5.21 -9.47
CA PHE A 259 12.50 6.53 -9.82
C PHE A 259 13.92 6.45 -10.41
N HIS A 260 14.34 5.28 -10.88
CA HIS A 260 15.61 5.14 -11.59
C HIS A 260 15.66 6.04 -12.83
N GLY A 261 16.71 6.85 -12.96
CA GLY A 261 16.84 7.82 -14.06
C GLY A 261 15.88 9.01 -14.00
N ALA A 262 15.18 9.21 -12.87
CA ALA A 262 14.21 10.29 -12.72
C ALA A 262 14.86 11.68 -12.77
N SER A 263 14.04 12.67 -13.13
CA SER A 263 14.42 14.08 -12.97
C SER A 263 14.12 14.55 -11.55
N ILE A 264 15.15 15.08 -10.89
CA ILE A 264 15.07 15.58 -9.52
C ILE A 264 14.94 17.10 -9.59
N VAL A 265 13.80 17.62 -9.14
CA VAL A 265 13.48 19.04 -9.17
C VAL A 265 13.67 19.64 -7.79
N ILE A 266 14.54 20.65 -7.73
CA ILE A 266 14.80 21.45 -6.53
C ILE A 266 14.14 22.83 -6.61
N GLY A 267 13.89 23.40 -5.44
CA GLY A 267 13.43 24.77 -5.28
C GLY A 267 14.45 25.84 -5.69
N LYS A 268 13.97 27.07 -5.91
CA LYS A 268 14.83 28.25 -6.21
C LYS A 268 14.92 29.26 -5.06
N ALA A 269 14.05 29.14 -4.06
CA ALA A 269 13.99 30.01 -2.89
C ALA A 269 14.45 29.25 -1.64
N GLY A 270 14.77 29.96 -0.55
CA GLY A 270 15.19 29.34 0.71
C GLY A 270 16.70 29.09 0.81
N ARG A 271 17.09 27.92 1.36
CA ARG A 271 18.48 27.44 1.46
C ARG A 271 18.78 26.46 0.31
N PRO A 272 19.07 26.95 -0.90
CA PRO A 272 19.28 26.10 -2.05
C PRO A 272 20.42 25.10 -1.86
N GLU A 273 21.39 25.39 -0.99
CA GLU A 273 22.46 24.47 -0.63
C GLU A 273 21.96 23.15 -0.03
N VAL A 274 20.96 23.17 0.87
CA VAL A 274 20.44 21.95 1.52
C VAL A 274 19.63 21.11 0.54
N ASP A 275 18.74 21.76 -0.22
CA ASP A 275 17.93 21.06 -1.22
C ASP A 275 18.80 20.52 -2.36
N ARG A 276 19.87 21.24 -2.72
CA ARG A 276 20.84 20.80 -3.71
C ARG A 276 21.66 19.62 -3.23
N GLU A 277 22.19 19.67 -2.01
CA GLU A 277 22.93 18.54 -1.43
C GLU A 277 22.04 17.29 -1.35
N GLY A 278 20.81 17.46 -0.86
CA GLY A 278 19.81 16.38 -0.84
C GLY A 278 19.50 15.82 -2.23
N ALA A 279 19.39 16.69 -3.24
CA ALA A 279 19.18 16.28 -4.62
C ALA A 279 20.39 15.59 -5.26
N GLU A 280 21.62 15.97 -4.89
CA GLU A 280 22.85 15.31 -5.34
C GLU A 280 22.93 13.88 -4.78
N ILE A 281 22.59 13.68 -3.50
CA ILE A 281 22.47 12.36 -2.88
C ILE A 281 21.42 11.51 -3.61
N LEU A 282 20.22 12.07 -3.84
CA LEU A 282 19.17 11.36 -4.56
C LEU A 282 19.54 11.08 -6.01
N ALA A 283 20.28 11.95 -6.69
CA ALA A 283 20.74 11.74 -8.05
C ALA A 283 21.67 10.53 -8.14
N GLU A 284 22.55 10.36 -7.16
CA GLU A 284 23.40 9.16 -7.05
C GLU A 284 22.55 7.91 -6.80
N LEU A 285 21.68 7.92 -5.78
CA LEU A 285 20.86 6.77 -5.39
C LEU A 285 19.94 6.30 -6.52
N LEU A 286 19.41 7.24 -7.30
CA LEU A 286 18.43 6.98 -8.35
C LEU A 286 19.08 6.88 -9.74
N SER A 287 20.38 7.14 -9.88
CA SER A 287 21.01 7.39 -11.18
C SER A 287 20.25 8.47 -12.00
N GLY A 288 19.72 9.47 -11.31
CA GLY A 288 18.87 10.53 -11.84
C GLY A 288 19.63 11.80 -12.20
N ASP A 289 18.92 12.77 -12.77
CA ASP A 289 19.47 14.08 -13.15
C ASP A 289 18.83 15.21 -12.33
N VAL A 290 19.65 16.04 -11.67
CA VAL A 290 19.17 17.25 -10.98
C VAL A 290 18.83 18.34 -12.01
N CYS A 291 17.58 18.81 -12.00
CA CYS A 291 17.04 19.77 -12.96
C CYS A 291 16.32 20.93 -12.24
N LEU A 292 16.33 22.12 -12.86
CA LEU A 292 15.61 23.30 -12.34
C LEU A 292 14.14 23.37 -12.80
N LYS A 293 13.73 22.46 -13.68
CA LYS A 293 12.38 22.33 -14.23
C LYS A 293 12.09 20.85 -14.48
N SER A 294 10.81 20.47 -14.41
CA SER A 294 10.35 19.14 -14.82
C SER A 294 10.36 19.08 -16.35
N GLU A 295 11.35 18.38 -16.93
CA GLU A 295 11.50 18.24 -18.39
C GLU A 295 11.43 16.77 -18.87
N LYS A 296 11.60 15.78 -17.99
CA LYS A 296 11.47 14.33 -18.30
C LYS A 296 10.39 13.64 -17.45
N ARG A 297 9.91 12.47 -17.92
CA ARG A 297 8.98 11.58 -17.19
C ARG A 297 9.64 11.00 -15.93
N ILE A 298 8.79 10.68 -14.94
CA ILE A 298 9.08 10.28 -13.55
C ILE A 298 9.87 11.36 -12.79
N THR A 299 9.26 11.93 -11.75
CA THR A 299 9.74 13.15 -11.10
C THR A 299 9.97 12.93 -9.61
N VAL A 300 11.07 13.46 -9.10
CA VAL A 300 11.37 13.57 -7.67
C VAL A 300 11.37 15.05 -7.30
N ILE A 301 10.64 15.42 -6.27
CA ILE A 301 10.53 16.79 -5.76
C ILE A 301 11.27 16.85 -4.44
N VAL A 302 12.25 17.73 -4.35
CA VAL A 302 13.00 17.99 -3.11
C VAL A 302 12.66 19.39 -2.59
N GLY A 303 12.33 19.47 -1.30
CA GLY A 303 11.97 20.70 -0.61
C GLY A 303 10.48 20.99 -0.59
N GLY A 304 10.04 21.71 0.44
CA GLY A 304 8.62 22.03 0.69
C GLY A 304 8.05 23.16 -0.17
N PRO A 305 6.75 23.47 -0.02
CA PRO A 305 6.04 24.45 -0.86
C PRO A 305 6.63 25.86 -0.91
N GLU A 306 7.27 26.33 0.16
CA GLU A 306 7.88 27.68 0.18
C GLU A 306 9.07 27.81 -0.76
N VAL A 307 9.80 26.72 -0.96
CA VAL A 307 11.07 26.71 -1.70
C VAL A 307 10.91 26.11 -3.09
N ASN A 308 9.99 25.14 -3.24
CA ASN A 308 9.73 24.40 -4.47
C ASN A 308 8.29 24.60 -4.96
N PRO A 309 8.06 25.37 -6.04
CA PRO A 309 6.72 25.62 -6.60
C PRO A 309 5.97 24.35 -7.03
N LEU A 310 6.67 23.31 -7.48
CA LEU A 310 6.01 22.05 -7.81
C LEU A 310 5.48 21.37 -6.55
N CYS A 311 6.19 21.48 -5.42
CA CYS A 311 5.69 20.99 -4.14
C CYS A 311 4.42 21.77 -3.73
N GLU A 312 4.37 23.09 -3.94
CA GLU A 312 3.16 23.89 -3.70
C GLU A 312 1.97 23.40 -4.53
N GLU A 313 2.17 23.17 -5.83
CA GLU A 313 1.14 22.68 -6.75
C GLU A 313 0.59 21.30 -6.33
N ILE A 314 1.47 20.38 -5.91
CA ILE A 314 1.09 19.00 -5.58
C ILE A 314 0.74 18.78 -4.10
N ASN A 315 0.95 19.78 -3.22
CA ASN A 315 0.74 19.65 -1.77
C ASN A 315 -0.68 19.21 -1.40
N ALA A 316 -1.70 19.62 -2.19
CA ALA A 316 -3.08 19.21 -1.95
C ALA A 316 -3.32 17.70 -2.13
N TYR A 317 -2.46 17.02 -2.88
CA TYR A 317 -2.53 15.58 -3.17
C TYR A 317 -1.75 14.74 -2.16
N LEU A 318 -0.94 15.35 -1.29
CA LEU A 318 -0.14 14.63 -0.31
C LEU A 318 -1.00 14.05 0.82
N PRO A 319 -0.72 12.82 1.29
CA PRO A 319 -1.34 12.28 2.50
C PRO A 319 -1.06 13.14 3.73
N ILE A 320 0.11 13.79 3.77
CA ILE A 320 0.52 14.73 4.81
C ILE A 320 0.78 16.09 4.15
N GLN A 321 -0.05 17.08 4.47
CA GLN A 321 0.03 18.40 3.82
C GLN A 321 0.92 19.34 4.62
N MET A 322 1.72 20.14 3.93
CA MET A 322 2.47 21.25 4.52
C MET A 322 1.64 22.53 4.46
N LYS A 323 1.38 23.17 5.60
CA LYS A 323 0.59 24.40 5.68
C LYS A 323 1.28 25.45 6.53
N LYS A 324 0.84 26.69 6.38
CA LYS A 324 1.37 27.84 7.10
C LYS A 324 0.22 28.61 7.74
N ASP A 325 0.33 28.90 9.03
CA ASP A 325 -0.47 29.93 9.71
C ASP A 325 0.43 31.14 10.01
N GLU A 326 0.90 31.27 11.25
CA GLU A 326 2.02 32.13 11.63
C GLU A 326 3.36 31.41 11.36
N THR A 327 3.37 30.08 11.46
CA THR A 327 4.53 29.22 11.20
C THR A 327 4.13 28.02 10.32
N TRP A 328 5.12 27.35 9.74
CA TRP A 328 4.89 26.12 8.98
C TRP A 328 4.56 24.94 9.92
N TYR A 329 3.62 24.09 9.49
CA TYR A 329 3.20 22.88 10.17
C TYR A 329 2.79 21.79 9.18
N LEU A 330 2.86 20.52 9.62
CA LEU A 330 2.31 19.38 8.90
C LEU A 330 0.87 19.13 9.38
N LEU A 331 -0.03 18.85 8.45
CA LEU A 331 -1.40 18.44 8.73
C LEU A 331 -1.56 16.95 8.39
N LYS A 332 -1.68 16.11 9.42
CA LYS A 332 -1.94 14.66 9.35
C LYS A 332 -3.26 14.38 10.07
N ASP A 333 -4.26 13.82 9.39
CA ASP A 333 -5.56 13.46 9.98
C ASP A 333 -6.24 14.58 10.80
N GLY A 334 -6.12 15.82 10.32
CA GLY A 334 -6.66 17.00 11.01
C GLY A 334 -5.81 17.50 12.19
N GLN A 335 -4.77 16.77 12.60
CA GLN A 335 -3.83 17.18 13.63
C GLN A 335 -2.70 18.02 13.04
N LYS A 336 -2.39 19.12 13.72
CA LYS A 336 -1.27 20.00 13.37
C LYS A 336 0.00 19.57 14.11
N ILE A 337 1.08 19.40 13.36
CA ILE A 337 2.39 19.00 13.88
C ILE A 337 3.40 20.11 13.55
N TYR A 338 4.02 20.66 14.60
CA TYR A 338 4.97 21.75 14.52
C TYR A 338 6.38 21.26 14.89
N GLY A 339 7.40 21.78 14.22
CA GLY A 339 8.80 21.51 14.55
C GLY A 339 9.69 21.54 13.31
N GLN A 340 10.94 21.96 13.47
CA GLN A 340 11.89 22.02 12.35
C GLN A 340 12.39 20.64 11.93
N GLU A 341 12.24 19.68 12.83
CA GLU A 341 12.78 18.34 12.77
C GLU A 341 11.89 17.31 12.07
N TYR A 342 10.72 17.74 11.58
CA TYR A 342 9.77 16.88 10.90
C TYR A 342 9.98 16.92 9.39
N GLY A 343 10.01 15.73 8.79
CA GLY A 343 10.02 15.54 7.35
C GLY A 343 9.01 14.49 6.91
N ILE A 344 8.79 14.46 5.60
CA ILE A 344 7.93 13.50 4.94
C ILE A 344 8.64 12.90 3.73
N ILE A 345 8.34 11.63 3.50
CA ILE A 345 8.57 10.96 2.24
C ILE A 345 7.19 10.56 1.73
N ALA A 346 6.84 10.94 0.50
CA ALA A 346 5.57 10.54 -0.08
C ALA A 346 5.75 10.05 -1.51
N VAL A 347 5.02 9.00 -1.87
CA VAL A 347 4.86 8.56 -3.26
C VAL A 347 3.38 8.70 -3.60
N ILE A 348 3.09 9.57 -4.56
CA ILE A 348 1.73 9.82 -5.04
C ILE A 348 1.63 9.63 -6.54
N SER A 349 0.42 9.30 -6.98
CA SER A 349 0.03 9.19 -8.38
C SER A 349 -0.96 10.30 -8.72
N VAL A 350 -0.55 11.21 -9.61
CA VAL A 350 -1.39 12.31 -10.12
C VAL A 350 -1.31 12.30 -11.64
N ASP A 351 -2.47 12.28 -12.33
CA ASP A 351 -2.56 12.23 -13.80
C ASP A 351 -1.69 11.13 -14.43
N ASN A 352 -1.73 9.93 -13.85
CA ASN A 352 -0.91 8.76 -14.25
C ASN A 352 0.61 9.02 -14.17
N ARG A 353 1.05 9.94 -13.32
CA ARG A 353 2.47 10.19 -13.04
C ARG A 353 2.75 9.89 -11.58
N ARG A 354 3.79 9.08 -11.37
CA ARG A 354 4.36 8.84 -10.04
C ARG A 354 5.29 9.98 -9.69
N ILE A 355 5.11 10.51 -8.48
CA ILE A 355 5.90 11.62 -7.94
C ILE A 355 6.40 11.18 -6.57
N LEU A 356 7.73 11.21 -6.41
CA LEU A 356 8.37 11.07 -5.11
C LEU A 356 8.58 12.47 -4.53
N VAL A 357 8.15 12.67 -3.30
CA VAL A 357 8.28 13.95 -2.60
C VAL A 357 9.13 13.72 -1.35
N VAL A 358 10.21 14.49 -1.26
CA VAL A 358 11.18 14.44 -0.18
C VAL A 358 11.29 15.84 0.39
N ALA A 359 10.61 16.09 1.50
CA ALA A 359 10.46 17.45 1.99
C ALA A 359 10.35 17.49 3.52
N GLY A 360 10.70 18.62 4.12
CA GLY A 360 10.42 18.92 5.52
C GLY A 360 9.90 20.33 5.73
N LEU A 361 9.49 20.61 6.96
CA LEU A 361 9.07 21.97 7.36
C LEU A 361 10.22 22.98 7.30
N THR A 362 11.45 22.49 7.41
CA THR A 362 12.69 23.25 7.20
C THR A 362 13.72 22.38 6.49
N GLY A 363 14.89 22.96 6.17
CA GLY A 363 16.01 22.20 5.61
C GLY A 363 16.44 21.00 6.47
N THR A 364 16.30 21.07 7.80
CA THR A 364 16.60 19.92 8.68
C THR A 364 15.67 18.74 8.41
N GLY A 365 14.37 18.99 8.32
CA GLY A 365 13.40 17.95 7.96
C GLY A 365 13.60 17.39 6.54
N THR A 366 13.92 18.25 5.56
CA THR A 366 14.22 17.80 4.18
C THR A 366 15.45 16.89 4.14
N MET A 367 16.55 17.30 4.77
CA MET A 367 17.76 16.48 4.83
C MET A 367 17.51 15.17 5.59
N GLY A 368 16.72 15.22 6.66
CA GLY A 368 16.23 14.03 7.35
C GLY A 368 15.51 13.05 6.44
N ALA A 369 14.69 13.54 5.52
CA ALA A 369 13.93 12.70 4.58
C ALA A 369 14.88 12.02 3.59
N VAL A 370 15.87 12.76 3.08
CA VAL A 370 16.93 12.22 2.22
C VAL A 370 17.71 11.13 2.95
N LYS A 371 18.13 11.39 4.19
CA LYS A 371 18.86 10.42 5.01
C LYS A 371 18.02 9.19 5.35
N LEU A 372 16.73 9.33 5.61
CA LEU A 372 15.85 8.18 5.82
C LEU A 372 15.76 7.32 4.55
N LEU A 373 15.63 7.94 3.37
CA LEU A 373 15.58 7.21 2.10
C LEU A 373 16.83 6.34 1.87
N GLU A 374 18.04 6.83 2.20
CA GLU A 374 19.30 6.07 2.07
C GLU A 374 19.27 4.71 2.81
N GLN A 375 18.48 4.62 3.88
CA GLN A 375 18.40 3.46 4.78
C GLN A 375 16.96 2.98 4.97
N ILE A 376 16.06 3.26 4.04
CA ILE A 376 14.64 2.98 4.23
C ILE A 376 14.36 1.48 4.40
N ASP A 377 15.19 0.64 3.78
CA ASP A 377 15.05 -0.82 3.76
C ASP A 377 15.24 -1.48 5.14
N ILE A 378 15.89 -0.81 6.10
CA ILE A 378 16.13 -1.35 7.43
C ILE A 378 15.12 -0.85 8.48
N HIS A 379 14.11 -0.08 8.06
CA HIS A 379 13.12 0.52 8.95
C HIS A 379 11.73 -0.10 8.77
N THR A 380 11.03 -0.33 9.88
CA THR A 380 9.60 -0.66 9.86
C THR A 380 8.78 0.62 9.71
N LEU A 381 8.16 0.82 8.55
CA LEU A 381 7.45 2.06 8.22
C LEU A 381 6.02 2.07 8.76
N THR A 382 5.64 3.16 9.43
CA THR A 382 4.22 3.46 9.71
C THR A 382 3.69 4.33 8.58
N MET A 383 2.77 3.75 7.79
CA MET A 383 2.27 4.37 6.57
C MET A 383 1.04 5.24 6.83
N VAL A 384 0.96 6.37 6.14
CA VAL A 384 -0.21 7.24 6.06
C VAL A 384 -0.71 7.24 4.63
N TYR A 385 -2.00 7.08 4.44
CA TYR A 385 -2.61 6.93 3.12
C TYR A 385 -3.60 8.04 2.81
N ASN A 386 -3.72 8.32 1.51
CA ASN A 386 -4.90 8.96 0.95
C ASN A 386 -5.24 8.32 -0.41
N THR A 387 -6.18 8.90 -1.15
CA THR A 387 -6.57 8.37 -2.48
C THR A 387 -5.49 8.46 -3.54
N TYR A 388 -4.47 9.30 -3.36
CA TYR A 388 -3.41 9.53 -4.34
C TYR A 388 -2.16 8.69 -4.08
N GLY A 389 -1.95 8.24 -2.84
CA GLY A 389 -0.77 7.45 -2.52
C GLY A 389 -0.53 7.31 -1.03
N GLU A 390 0.75 7.18 -0.71
CA GLU A 390 1.22 6.86 0.63
C GLU A 390 2.35 7.80 1.05
N ALA A 391 2.46 8.03 2.35
CA ALA A 391 3.50 8.85 2.94
C ALA A 391 3.97 8.27 4.27
N VAL A 392 5.20 8.60 4.62
CA VAL A 392 5.79 8.36 5.94
C VAL A 392 6.05 9.71 6.58
N LEU A 393 5.54 9.88 7.80
CA LEU A 393 5.94 10.97 8.69
C LEU A 393 7.07 10.48 9.57
N PHE A 394 8.10 11.30 9.70
CA PHE A 394 9.17 11.00 10.64
C PHE A 394 9.66 12.26 11.33
N LYS A 395 10.31 12.03 12.47
CA LYS A 395 10.98 13.03 13.27
C LYS A 395 12.46 12.70 13.30
N VAL A 396 13.30 13.68 13.06
CA VAL A 396 14.74 13.58 13.27
C VAL A 396 15.09 14.11 14.66
N SER A 397 15.91 13.39 15.41
CA SER A 397 16.60 13.89 16.59
C SER A 397 18.11 13.77 16.40
N GLY A 398 18.85 14.71 16.99
CA GLY A 398 20.29 14.86 16.77
C GLY A 398 20.63 16.26 16.27
N ASP A 399 21.73 16.81 16.77
CA ASP A 399 22.14 18.18 16.49
C ASP A 399 22.60 18.29 15.03
N MET A 400 21.80 18.90 14.17
CA MET A 400 22.18 20.22 13.64
C MET A 400 20.97 21.04 13.28
N ASN A 401 20.88 22.17 13.98
CA ASN A 401 20.51 23.41 13.34
C ASN A 401 21.40 23.60 12.10
N LEU A 402 20.88 23.33 10.90
CA LEU A 402 21.43 23.88 9.64
C LEU A 402 21.46 25.43 9.66
N ASN A 403 20.95 26.04 10.74
CA ASN A 403 20.97 27.46 11.05
C ASN A 403 22.34 28.02 11.47
N GLY A 404 23.45 27.26 11.50
CA GLY A 404 24.77 27.94 11.53
C GLY A 404 26.08 27.26 11.95
N ILE A 405 26.25 25.93 12.15
CA ILE A 405 27.58 25.36 12.51
C ILE A 405 27.82 24.00 11.84
N GLN A 406 29.10 23.67 11.64
CA GLN A 406 29.78 22.50 11.04
C GLN A 406 29.15 21.11 11.24
N GLU A 407 29.04 20.36 10.13
CA GLU A 407 28.90 18.89 10.04
C GLU A 407 29.78 18.17 11.07
N LYS A 408 29.21 17.76 12.22
CA LYS A 408 29.89 16.88 13.19
C LYS A 408 29.00 15.90 13.95
N SER A 409 27.72 15.77 13.64
CA SER A 409 26.91 14.70 14.23
C SER A 409 26.91 13.47 13.33
N GLU A 410 27.74 12.49 13.69
CA GLU A 410 27.77 11.16 13.08
C GLU A 410 26.53 10.31 13.46
N HIS A 411 25.58 10.85 14.23
CA HIS A 411 24.45 10.12 14.80
C HIS A 411 23.15 10.88 14.62
N TRP A 412 22.33 10.39 13.69
CA TRP A 412 20.94 10.80 13.46
C TRP A 412 20.04 9.74 14.10
N GLU A 413 19.09 10.16 14.93
CA GLU A 413 18.03 9.30 15.41
C GLU A 413 16.75 9.62 14.62
N ILE A 414 16.18 8.61 13.96
CA ILE A 414 14.94 8.77 13.18
C ILE A 414 13.84 8.02 13.92
N SER A 415 12.78 8.76 14.28
CA SER A 415 11.56 8.19 14.87
C SER A 415 10.42 8.26 13.85
N LEU A 416 9.83 7.11 13.53
CA LEU A 416 8.68 6.99 12.63
C LEU A 416 7.37 7.17 13.43
N LEU A 417 6.41 7.92 12.88
CA LEU A 417 5.24 8.44 13.63
C LEU A 417 3.87 8.19 12.98
#